data_AF-A0AAU3QVW4-F1
#
_entry.id   AF-A0AAU3QVW4-F1
#
_cell.length_a   1.000
_cell.length_b   1.000
_cell.length_c   1.000
_cell.angle_alpha   90.00
_cell.angle_beta   90.00
_cell.angle_gamma   90.00
#
_symmetry.space_group_name_H-M   'P 1'
#
loop_
_entity.id
_entity.type
_entity.pdbx_description
1 polymer ?
#
loop_
_entity_poly.entity_id
_entity_poly.type
_entity_poly.pdbx_seq_one_letter_code
_entity_poly.pdbx_strand_id
1 'polypeptide(L)'
;MGAGCPLYDPERFGDAGSVFETCTHLGHLAAVTERAVLGTAAVVLPLRQPLLVAKSAATVDVLSGGQFVLGLASGDRPVEYPLFGEEGQGRGATFRRGVEILRAAWARHTDGAGMELPELGLDADRQLDVLPKPTGPSVPLAIAGHAQQPAEWISQNADASLNYPRPLNALRLKTREWQELTAGTSKPCLTPMQLDLTGDPSTAAPPTGSGRAPATRL
;
A
#
# COMPACT_ATOMS: atom_id res chain seq x y z
N MET A 1 -11.72 -10.18 -2.62
CA MET A 1 -11.40 -9.09 -3.54
C MET A 1 -9.92 -9.05 -3.78
N GLY A 2 -9.52 -9.13 -5.05
CA GLY A 2 -8.11 -9.02 -5.45
C GLY A 2 -7.60 -7.60 -5.25
N ALA A 3 -6.38 -7.46 -4.75
CA ALA A 3 -5.74 -6.18 -4.47
C ALA A 3 -5.45 -5.40 -5.76
N GLY A 4 -5.98 -4.18 -5.87
CA GLY A 4 -5.45 -3.10 -6.73
C GLY A 4 -5.39 -3.36 -8.23
N CYS A 5 -6.16 -4.32 -8.73
CA CYS A 5 -6.14 -4.71 -10.14
C CYS A 5 -6.72 -3.59 -11.03
N PRO A 6 -5.95 -3.07 -11.99
CA PRO A 6 -6.45 -2.06 -12.93
C PRO A 6 -7.44 -2.61 -13.96
N LEU A 7 -7.56 -3.93 -14.12
CA LEU A 7 -8.31 -4.55 -15.20
C LEU A 7 -9.36 -5.54 -14.71
N TYR A 8 -10.56 -5.43 -15.28
CA TYR A 8 -11.58 -6.46 -15.12
C TYR A 8 -11.33 -7.60 -16.12
N ASP A 9 -11.12 -8.80 -15.59
CA ASP A 9 -10.99 -10.04 -16.37
C ASP A 9 -12.07 -11.03 -15.90
N PRO A 10 -13.22 -11.05 -16.59
CA PRO A 10 -14.35 -11.92 -16.21
C PRO A 10 -14.02 -13.41 -16.38
N GLU A 11 -13.11 -13.75 -17.28
CA GLU A 11 -12.81 -15.14 -17.64
C GLU A 11 -11.90 -15.83 -16.61
N ARG A 12 -10.93 -15.10 -16.06
CA ARG A 12 -9.93 -15.69 -15.15
C ARG A 12 -10.12 -15.33 -13.69
N PHE A 13 -10.67 -14.16 -13.39
CA PHE A 13 -10.73 -13.64 -12.01
C PHE A 13 -12.15 -13.34 -11.54
N GLY A 14 -13.07 -12.97 -12.44
CA GLY A 14 -14.50 -12.81 -12.14
C GLY A 14 -14.85 -11.67 -11.17
N ASP A 15 -13.87 -10.88 -10.72
CA ASP A 15 -14.02 -9.78 -9.76
C ASP A 15 -13.29 -8.54 -10.29
N ALA A 16 -14.01 -7.41 -10.32
CA ALA A 16 -13.48 -6.10 -10.69
C ALA A 16 -12.65 -5.46 -9.56
N GLY A 17 -12.66 -6.02 -8.35
CA GLY A 17 -11.98 -5.45 -7.20
C GLY A 17 -12.55 -4.06 -6.87
N SER A 18 -11.68 -3.04 -6.86
CA SER A 18 -12.12 -1.64 -6.78
C SER A 18 -12.34 -1.09 -8.19
N VAL A 19 -13.58 -0.72 -8.51
CA VAL A 19 -13.94 -0.08 -9.78
C VAL A 19 -13.28 1.29 -9.94
N PHE A 20 -13.08 2.01 -8.84
CA PHE A 20 -12.47 3.34 -8.86
C PHE A 20 -10.94 3.28 -8.79
N GLU A 21 -10.29 4.25 -9.44
CA GLU A 21 -8.84 4.48 -9.32
C GLU A 21 -8.48 4.79 -7.86
N THR A 22 -7.50 4.06 -7.34
CA THR A 22 -7.17 3.99 -5.92
C THR A 22 -6.88 5.35 -5.28
N CYS A 23 -5.96 6.13 -5.82
CA CYS A 23 -5.54 7.39 -5.18
C CYS A 23 -6.60 8.48 -5.37
N THR A 24 -7.29 8.48 -6.50
CA THR A 24 -8.40 9.40 -6.78
C THR A 24 -9.55 9.18 -5.79
N HIS A 25 -9.92 7.91 -5.56
CA HIS A 25 -10.96 7.57 -4.59
C HIS A 25 -10.53 7.89 -3.16
N LEU A 26 -9.28 7.62 -2.79
CA LEU A 26 -8.74 7.98 -1.48
C LEU A 26 -8.70 9.50 -1.25
N GLY A 27 -8.41 10.30 -2.28
CA GLY A 27 -8.46 11.76 -2.19
C GLY A 27 -9.88 12.26 -1.91
N HIS A 28 -10.91 11.64 -2.51
CA HIS A 28 -12.30 11.93 -2.17
C HIS A 28 -12.62 11.55 -0.72
N LEU A 29 -12.22 10.33 -0.29
CA LEU A 29 -12.45 9.87 1.08
C LEU A 29 -11.77 10.78 2.12
N ALA A 30 -10.54 11.21 1.85
CA ALA A 30 -9.80 12.14 2.71
C ALA A 30 -10.55 13.46 2.94
N ALA A 31 -11.31 13.94 1.95
CA ALA A 31 -12.09 15.16 2.07
C ALA A 31 -13.39 14.99 2.88
N VAL A 32 -13.88 13.76 3.06
CA VAL A 32 -15.18 13.47 3.72
C VAL A 32 -15.05 12.67 5.01
N THR A 33 -13.82 12.41 5.47
CA THR A 33 -13.53 11.72 6.74
C THR A 33 -12.52 12.49 7.56
N GLU A 34 -12.75 12.62 8.87
CA GLU A 34 -11.85 13.38 9.78
C GLU A 34 -11.02 12.49 10.73
N ARG A 35 -11.47 11.26 10.95
CA ARG A 35 -10.94 10.36 11.99
C ARG A 35 -10.43 9.02 11.46
N ALA A 36 -10.80 8.67 10.24
CA ALA A 36 -10.51 7.36 9.67
C ALA A 36 -9.10 7.36 9.08
N VAL A 37 -8.28 6.40 9.50
CA VAL A 37 -7.02 6.12 8.80
C VAL A 37 -7.37 5.46 7.48
N LEU A 38 -6.98 6.12 6.39
CA LEU A 38 -7.14 5.61 5.04
C LEU A 38 -5.96 4.71 4.68
N GLY A 39 -6.17 3.72 3.83
CA GLY A 39 -5.06 2.89 3.37
C GLY A 39 -5.39 2.04 2.15
N THR A 40 -4.34 1.56 1.51
CA THR A 40 -4.45 0.65 0.36
C THR A 40 -4.18 -0.79 0.77
N ALA A 41 -4.88 -1.74 0.16
CA ALA A 41 -4.67 -3.17 0.39
C ALA A 41 -4.77 -3.97 -0.93
N ALA A 42 -3.90 -3.73 -1.91
CA ALA A 42 -2.67 -2.93 -1.94
C ALA A 42 -2.43 -2.38 -3.36
N VAL A 43 -1.61 -1.33 -3.50
CA VAL A 43 -1.14 -0.86 -4.81
C VAL A 43 -0.12 -1.88 -5.36
N VAL A 44 -0.37 -2.37 -6.58
CA VAL A 44 0.58 -3.24 -7.29
C VAL A 44 1.68 -2.37 -7.89
N LEU A 45 2.77 -2.20 -7.13
CA LEU A 45 3.81 -1.24 -7.46
C LEU A 45 4.50 -1.50 -8.82
N PRO A 46 4.77 -2.75 -9.22
CA PRO A 46 5.35 -3.01 -10.54
C PRO A 46 4.50 -2.53 -11.71
N LEU A 47 3.17 -2.45 -11.56
CA LEU A 47 2.26 -2.01 -12.64
C LEU A 47 2.05 -0.49 -12.66
N ARG A 48 2.85 0.29 -11.91
CA ARG A 48 2.65 1.74 -11.73
C ARG A 48 3.98 2.48 -11.87
N GLN A 49 3.90 3.72 -12.33
CA GLN A 49 5.05 4.63 -12.33
C GLN A 49 5.39 5.07 -10.89
N PRO A 50 6.54 4.67 -10.32
CA PRO A 50 6.81 4.86 -8.89
C PRO A 50 6.81 6.32 -8.44
N LEU A 51 7.31 7.26 -9.25
CA LEU A 51 7.26 8.69 -8.92
C LEU A 51 5.81 9.22 -8.83
N LEU A 52 4.91 8.75 -9.69
CA LEU A 52 3.49 9.13 -9.64
C LEU A 52 2.80 8.50 -8.42
N VAL A 53 3.18 7.29 -8.02
CA VAL A 53 2.73 6.68 -6.76
C VAL A 53 3.22 7.51 -5.57
N ALA A 54 4.50 7.88 -5.54
CA ALA A 54 5.08 8.70 -4.47
C ALA A 54 4.36 10.04 -4.32
N LYS A 55 4.12 10.74 -5.44
CA LYS A 55 3.37 12.00 -5.49
C LYS A 55 1.94 11.84 -4.99
N SER A 56 1.23 10.82 -5.50
CA SER A 56 -0.19 10.60 -5.16
C SER A 56 -0.35 10.19 -3.70
N ALA A 57 0.51 9.31 -3.19
CA ALA A 57 0.53 8.88 -1.80
C ALA A 57 0.81 10.05 -0.84
N ALA A 58 1.81 10.89 -1.13
CA ALA A 58 2.08 12.08 -0.33
C ALA A 58 0.93 13.11 -0.40
N THR A 59 0.25 13.19 -1.54
CA THR A 59 -0.94 14.05 -1.68
C THR A 59 -2.08 13.56 -0.79
N VAL A 60 -2.40 12.27 -0.82
CA VAL A 60 -3.43 11.68 0.05
C VAL A 60 -3.06 11.85 1.52
N ASP A 61 -1.79 11.62 1.90
CA ASP A 61 -1.28 11.84 3.25
C ASP A 61 -1.50 13.28 3.74
N VAL A 62 -1.18 14.27 2.90
CA VAL A 62 -1.41 15.69 3.24
C VAL A 62 -2.89 16.01 3.32
N LEU A 63 -3.70 15.53 2.37
CA LEU A 63 -5.15 15.79 2.35
C LEU A 63 -5.89 15.13 3.53
N SER A 64 -5.41 13.99 4.03
CA SER A 64 -5.98 13.30 5.19
C SER A 64 -5.37 13.76 6.53
N GLY A 65 -4.49 14.77 6.53
CA GLY A 65 -3.83 15.25 7.74
C GLY A 65 -2.91 14.22 8.40
N GLY A 66 -2.26 13.37 7.60
CA GLY A 66 -1.36 12.30 8.05
C GLY A 66 -2.07 10.99 8.40
N GLN A 67 -3.37 10.88 8.12
CA GLN A 67 -4.17 9.67 8.34
C GLN A 67 -4.12 8.74 7.13
N PHE A 68 -2.92 8.37 6.66
CA PHE A 68 -2.75 7.51 5.50
C PHE A 68 -1.67 6.44 5.69
N VAL A 69 -1.96 5.21 5.23
CA VAL A 69 -1.01 4.09 5.14
C VAL A 69 -0.99 3.53 3.72
N LEU A 70 0.16 3.57 3.07
CA LEU A 70 0.33 3.02 1.73
C LEU A 70 0.66 1.53 1.81
N GLY A 71 -0.34 0.69 1.56
CA GLY A 71 -0.14 -0.73 1.31
C GLY A 71 0.36 -1.02 -0.10
N LEU A 72 1.45 -1.76 -0.21
CA LEU A 72 2.12 -2.12 -1.46
C LEU A 72 2.17 -3.65 -1.64
N ALA A 73 2.04 -4.10 -2.88
CA ALA A 73 2.23 -5.49 -3.28
C ALA A 73 3.01 -5.57 -4.60
N SER A 74 3.58 -6.75 -4.89
CA SER A 74 4.18 -7.02 -6.19
C SER A 74 3.18 -7.51 -7.24
N GLY A 75 1.96 -7.88 -6.83
CA GLY A 75 0.88 -8.35 -7.71
C GLY A 75 0.88 -9.86 -7.96
N ASP A 76 -0.29 -10.39 -8.32
CA ASP A 76 -0.53 -11.84 -8.45
C ASP A 76 -1.17 -12.25 -9.79
N ARG A 77 -1.42 -11.31 -10.72
CA ARG A 77 -2.03 -11.57 -12.04
C ARG A 77 -0.99 -11.47 -13.17
N PRO A 78 -0.39 -12.59 -13.65
CA PRO A 78 0.67 -12.55 -14.66
C PRO A 78 0.25 -11.93 -16.00
N VAL A 79 -1.04 -12.01 -16.33
CA VAL A 79 -1.60 -11.46 -17.58
C VAL A 79 -1.47 -9.93 -17.68
N GLU A 80 -1.34 -9.24 -16.54
CA GLU A 80 -1.30 -7.79 -16.52
C GLU A 80 0.08 -7.23 -16.85
N TYR A 81 1.17 -7.89 -16.44
CA TYR A 81 2.52 -7.33 -16.55
C TYR A 81 2.91 -6.92 -17.98
N PRO A 82 2.67 -7.75 -19.02
CA PRO A 82 2.93 -7.32 -20.41
C PRO A 82 2.13 -6.08 -20.83
N LEU A 83 0.91 -5.92 -20.32
CA LEU A 83 0.04 -4.79 -20.66
C LEU A 83 0.55 -3.46 -20.09
N PHE A 84 1.36 -3.52 -19.03
CA PHE A 84 2.00 -2.36 -18.40
C PHE A 84 3.49 -2.26 -18.73
N GLY A 85 3.99 -3.04 -19.72
CA GLY A 85 5.39 -2.99 -20.16
C GLY A 85 6.38 -3.65 -19.21
N GLU A 86 5.91 -4.45 -18.25
CA GLU A 86 6.75 -5.16 -17.27
C GLU A 86 7.12 -6.56 -17.79
N GLU A 87 8.08 -6.65 -18.71
CA GLU A 87 8.50 -7.94 -19.32
C GLU A 87 9.92 -8.38 -18.92
N GLY A 88 10.68 -7.54 -18.22
CA GLY A 88 12.14 -7.69 -18.07
C GLY A 88 12.63 -8.20 -16.71
N GLN A 89 12.70 -7.31 -15.69
CA GLN A 89 13.52 -7.51 -14.49
C GLN A 89 12.93 -8.45 -13.43
N GLY A 90 11.73 -8.96 -13.67
CA GLY A 90 10.94 -9.71 -12.70
C GLY A 90 10.33 -8.81 -11.63
N ARG A 91 9.03 -9.00 -11.37
CA ARG A 91 8.21 -8.18 -10.46
C ARG A 91 8.80 -7.93 -9.07
N GLY A 92 9.67 -8.82 -8.55
CA GLY A 92 10.33 -8.64 -7.27
C GLY A 92 11.43 -7.57 -7.28
N ALA A 93 12.21 -7.48 -8.36
CA ALA A 93 13.22 -6.44 -8.52
C ALA A 93 12.56 -5.08 -8.78
N THR A 94 11.58 -5.02 -9.69
CA THR A 94 10.78 -3.80 -9.94
C THR A 94 10.14 -3.29 -8.65
N PHE A 95 9.60 -4.18 -7.81
CA PHE A 95 9.01 -3.81 -6.52
C PHE A 95 10.04 -3.13 -5.59
N ARG A 96 11.22 -3.74 -5.38
CA ARG A 96 12.25 -3.15 -4.51
C ARG A 96 12.69 -1.79 -5.02
N ARG A 97 12.95 -1.70 -6.33
CA ARG A 97 13.36 -0.45 -6.97
C ARG A 97 12.29 0.64 -6.80
N GLY A 98 11.03 0.28 -6.96
CA GLY A 98 9.92 1.19 -6.70
C GLY A 98 9.92 1.71 -5.26
N VAL A 99 10.12 0.84 -4.26
CA VAL A 99 10.18 1.25 -2.84
C VAL A 99 11.32 2.24 -2.59
N GLU A 100 12.50 2.01 -3.18
CA GLU A 100 13.63 2.94 -3.09
C GLU A 100 13.29 4.30 -3.69
N ILE A 101 12.67 4.32 -4.88
CA ILE A 101 12.22 5.57 -5.54
C ILE A 101 11.20 6.32 -4.68
N LEU A 102 10.24 5.61 -4.09
CA LEU A 102 9.25 6.21 -3.19
C LEU A 102 9.92 6.87 -1.97
N ARG A 103 10.86 6.18 -1.32
CA ARG A 103 11.58 6.71 -0.15
C ARG A 103 12.44 7.92 -0.53
N ALA A 104 13.16 7.87 -1.64
CA ALA A 104 13.94 9.00 -2.15
C ALA A 104 13.04 10.21 -2.48
N ALA A 105 11.90 9.98 -3.13
CA ALA A 105 10.94 11.04 -3.45
C ALA A 105 10.35 11.73 -2.22
N TRP A 106 10.21 11.03 -1.10
CA TRP A 106 9.71 11.60 0.15
C TRP A 106 10.78 12.21 1.05
N ALA A 107 12.05 11.92 0.79
CA ALA A 107 13.16 12.47 1.55
C ALA A 107 13.12 14.02 1.53
N ARG A 108 13.49 14.63 2.66
CA ARG A 108 13.58 16.08 2.80
C ARG A 108 15.05 16.46 2.82
N HIS A 109 15.44 17.32 1.89
CA HIS A 109 16.78 17.88 1.81
C HIS A 109 16.76 19.29 2.42
N THR A 110 17.57 19.51 3.46
CA THR A 110 17.54 20.76 4.26
C THR A 110 18.44 21.85 3.70
N ASP A 111 19.34 21.48 2.80
CA ASP A 111 20.27 22.32 2.05
C ASP A 111 19.67 22.84 0.73
N GLY A 112 18.41 22.53 0.44
CA GLY A 112 17.77 22.85 -0.82
C GLY A 112 18.19 21.94 -1.97
N ALA A 113 18.90 20.83 -1.70
CA ALA A 113 19.16 19.83 -2.73
C ALA A 113 17.84 19.23 -3.25
N GLY A 114 17.81 18.91 -4.55
CA GLY A 114 16.71 18.16 -5.14
C GLY A 114 16.70 16.70 -4.66
N MET A 115 15.72 15.94 -5.12
CA MET A 115 15.64 14.50 -4.88
C MET A 115 16.88 13.79 -5.44
N GLU A 116 17.53 12.98 -4.61
CA GLU A 116 18.71 12.19 -5.02
C GLU A 116 18.30 10.86 -5.70
N LEU A 117 18.13 10.89 -7.03
CA LEU A 117 17.92 9.69 -7.86
C LEU A 117 18.77 9.75 -9.14
N PRO A 118 20.08 9.45 -9.06
CA PRO A 118 20.99 9.51 -10.21
C PRO A 118 20.53 8.67 -11.41
N GLU A 119 19.88 7.54 -11.14
CA GLU A 119 19.41 6.60 -12.14
C GLU A 119 18.23 7.12 -12.98
N LEU A 120 17.55 8.18 -12.54
CA LEU A 120 16.45 8.81 -13.29
C LEU A 120 16.95 9.90 -14.24
N GLY A 121 18.27 10.03 -14.44
CA GLY A 121 18.85 11.05 -15.31
C GLY A 121 18.72 12.46 -14.75
N LEU A 122 18.67 12.59 -13.42
CA LEU A 122 18.77 13.88 -12.76
C LEU A 122 20.23 14.31 -12.79
N ASP A 123 20.59 15.09 -13.81
CA ASP A 123 21.89 15.72 -13.93
C ASP A 123 22.11 16.74 -12.79
N ALA A 124 23.38 17.03 -12.47
CA ALA A 124 23.76 17.92 -11.36
C ALA A 124 23.24 19.37 -11.50
N ASP A 125 22.76 19.76 -12.69
CA ASP A 125 22.17 21.06 -12.99
C ASP A 125 20.65 21.11 -12.75
N ARG A 126 20.01 20.00 -12.37
CA ARG A 126 18.56 19.90 -12.15
C ARG A 126 18.21 19.50 -10.72
N GLN A 127 17.73 20.46 -9.95
CA GLN A 127 17.14 20.24 -8.63
C GLN A 127 15.63 19.97 -8.77
N LEU A 128 15.27 18.79 -9.27
CA LEU A 128 13.87 18.36 -9.30
C LEU A 128 13.49 17.71 -7.98
N ASP A 129 12.26 17.98 -7.55
CA ASP A 129 11.73 17.39 -6.33
C ASP A 129 10.26 16.97 -6.50
N VAL A 130 9.85 15.97 -5.73
CA VAL A 130 8.46 15.50 -5.69
C VAL A 130 7.73 16.18 -4.56
N LEU A 131 6.79 17.04 -4.93
CA LEU A 131 5.88 17.72 -4.00
C LEU A 131 4.42 17.23 -4.18
N PRO A 132 3.62 17.19 -3.10
CA PRO A 132 3.98 17.58 -1.74
C PRO A 132 4.87 16.56 -1.03
N LYS A 133 5.52 16.97 0.06
CA LYS A 133 6.21 16.05 0.98
C LYS A 133 5.22 15.49 2.00
N PRO A 134 5.37 14.23 2.44
CA PRO A 134 4.52 13.67 3.49
C PRO A 134 4.54 14.53 4.75
N THR A 135 3.45 14.49 5.51
CA THR A 135 3.29 15.16 6.80
C THR A 135 4.35 14.70 7.82
N GLY A 136 4.72 13.42 7.78
CA GLY A 136 5.82 12.83 8.54
C GLY A 136 7.15 12.76 7.78
N PRO A 137 8.14 12.01 8.30
CA PRO A 137 9.41 11.76 7.61
C PRO A 137 9.24 10.96 6.32
N SER A 138 8.15 10.18 6.22
CA SER A 138 7.71 9.46 5.01
C SER A 138 6.26 9.03 5.17
N VAL A 139 5.61 8.59 4.09
CA VAL A 139 4.31 7.89 4.20
C VAL A 139 4.54 6.49 4.80
N PRO A 140 3.78 6.08 5.83
CA PRO A 140 3.86 4.72 6.38
C PRO A 140 3.60 3.66 5.31
N LEU A 141 4.51 2.69 5.17
CA LEU A 141 4.41 1.58 4.21
C LEU A 141 3.97 0.29 4.88
N ALA A 142 2.90 -0.32 4.36
CA ALA A 142 2.52 -1.70 4.68
C ALA A 142 2.80 -2.62 3.49
N ILE A 143 3.47 -3.76 3.69
CA ILE A 143 3.73 -4.70 2.59
C ILE A 143 2.77 -5.88 2.65
N ALA A 144 2.02 -6.08 1.56
CA ALA A 144 1.06 -7.17 1.43
C ALA A 144 1.73 -8.50 1.08
N GLY A 145 1.51 -9.50 1.93
CA GLY A 145 2.12 -10.82 1.79
C GLY A 145 3.65 -10.74 1.77
N HIS A 146 4.27 -11.45 0.82
CA HIS A 146 5.73 -11.43 0.68
C HIS A 146 6.21 -10.43 -0.38
N ALA A 147 5.36 -9.94 -1.27
CA ALA A 147 5.76 -9.07 -2.40
C ALA A 147 7.02 -9.56 -3.18
N GLN A 148 7.26 -10.87 -3.25
CA GLN A 148 8.47 -11.50 -3.80
C GLN A 148 9.79 -11.14 -3.07
N GLN A 149 9.70 -10.82 -1.78
CA GLN A 149 10.82 -10.44 -0.92
C GLN A 149 11.03 -11.44 0.22
N PRO A 150 12.28 -11.60 0.68
CA PRO A 150 12.57 -12.24 1.97
C PRO A 150 11.91 -11.49 3.13
N ALA A 151 11.59 -12.21 4.21
CA ALA A 151 10.92 -11.62 5.36
C ALA A 151 11.78 -10.55 6.06
N GLU A 152 13.09 -10.74 6.06
CA GLU A 152 14.09 -9.81 6.61
C GLU A 152 14.12 -8.50 5.82
N TRP A 153 14.00 -8.56 4.50
CA TRP A 153 13.93 -7.34 3.69
C TRP A 153 12.66 -6.55 4.02
N ILE A 154 11.52 -7.24 4.17
CA ILE A 154 10.25 -6.60 4.55
C ILE A 154 10.37 -5.98 5.95
N SER A 155 10.94 -6.68 6.93
CA SER A 155 11.08 -6.18 8.30
C SER A 155 11.96 -4.93 8.38
N GLN A 156 12.93 -4.79 7.48
CA GLN A 156 13.80 -3.62 7.39
C GLN A 156 13.16 -2.45 6.65
N ASN A 157 12.36 -2.70 5.60
CA ASN A 157 11.91 -1.66 4.66
C ASN A 157 10.44 -1.24 4.80
N ALA A 158 9.61 -2.06 5.46
CA ALA A 158 8.21 -1.77 5.74
C ALA A 158 8.00 -1.24 7.16
N ASP A 159 6.95 -0.45 7.33
CA ASP A 159 6.47 0.02 8.63
C ASP A 159 5.44 -0.95 9.23
N ALA A 160 4.78 -1.75 8.39
CA ALA A 160 3.85 -2.80 8.80
C ALA A 160 3.89 -4.02 7.86
N SER A 161 3.54 -5.20 8.39
CA SER A 161 3.16 -6.34 7.53
C SER A 161 1.65 -6.31 7.27
N LEU A 162 1.22 -6.54 6.04
CA LEU A 162 -0.19 -6.65 5.67
C LEU A 162 -0.48 -8.08 5.22
N ASN A 163 -1.23 -8.81 6.02
CA ASN A 163 -1.47 -10.24 5.85
C ASN A 163 -2.88 -10.52 5.37
N TYR A 164 -3.05 -11.55 4.56
CA TYR A 164 -4.39 -11.98 4.12
C TYR A 164 -5.20 -12.54 5.29
N PRO A 165 -6.54 -12.44 5.24
CA PRO A 165 -7.43 -13.11 6.19
C PRO A 165 -7.14 -14.61 6.25
N ARG A 166 -6.98 -15.13 7.47
CA ARG A 166 -6.66 -16.53 7.75
C ARG A 166 -7.35 -16.99 9.03
N PRO A 167 -7.49 -18.30 9.27
CA PRO A 167 -7.90 -18.82 10.58
C PRO A 167 -7.00 -18.25 11.69
N LEU A 168 -7.58 -17.97 12.86
CA LEU A 168 -6.90 -17.26 13.96
C LEU A 168 -5.56 -17.91 14.37
N ASN A 169 -5.46 -19.24 14.31
CA ASN A 169 -4.23 -19.96 14.66
C ASN A 169 -3.09 -19.63 13.68
N ALA A 170 -3.38 -19.57 12.38
CA ALA A 170 -2.41 -19.21 11.36
C ALA A 170 -2.04 -17.72 11.44
N LEU A 171 -3.00 -16.85 11.75
CA LEU A 171 -2.75 -15.42 11.96
C LEU A 171 -1.87 -15.17 13.20
N ARG A 172 -2.12 -15.90 14.29
CA ARG A 172 -1.29 -15.86 15.51
C ARG A 172 0.15 -16.27 15.22
N LEU A 173 0.34 -17.34 14.45
CA LEU A 173 1.69 -17.78 14.05
C LEU A 173 2.40 -16.69 13.23
N LYS A 174 1.75 -16.16 12.21
CA LYS A 174 2.33 -15.09 11.37
C LYS A 174 2.63 -13.82 12.17
N THR A 175 1.78 -13.48 13.13
CA THR A 175 2.01 -12.33 14.01
C THR A 175 3.23 -12.53 14.90
N ARG A 176 3.43 -13.75 15.45
CA ARG A 176 4.63 -14.07 16.23
C ARG A 176 5.91 -14.00 15.40
N GLU A 177 5.91 -14.61 14.21
CA GLU A 177 7.05 -14.56 13.28
C GLU A 177 7.43 -13.09 12.96
N TRP A 178 6.44 -12.24 12.71
CA TRP A 178 6.66 -10.82 12.47
C TRP A 178 7.19 -10.07 13.70
N GLN A 179 6.65 -10.37 14.89
CA GLN A 179 7.11 -9.78 16.15
C GLN A 179 8.55 -10.19 16.47
N GLU A 180 8.93 -11.42 16.21
CA GLU A 180 10.30 -11.91 16.37
C GLU A 180 11.26 -11.17 15.42
N LEU A 181 10.89 -11.03 14.13
CA LEU A 181 11.67 -10.29 13.14
C LEU A 181 11.79 -8.78 13.42
N THR A 182 10.86 -8.22 14.20
CA THR A 182 10.78 -6.77 14.47
C THR A 182 10.90 -6.40 15.94
N ALA A 183 11.42 -7.31 16.78
CA ALA A 183 11.44 -7.18 18.24
C ALA A 183 12.07 -5.87 18.74
N GLY A 184 13.04 -5.29 18.00
CA GLY A 184 13.69 -4.03 18.34
C GLY A 184 12.92 -2.75 17.94
N THR A 185 11.85 -2.85 17.15
CA THR A 185 11.10 -1.69 16.62
C THR A 185 9.58 -1.77 16.82
N SER A 186 9.03 -2.93 17.18
CA SER A 186 7.60 -3.16 17.43
C SER A 186 6.68 -2.68 16.29
N LYS A 187 6.80 -3.32 15.13
CA LYS A 187 6.03 -2.94 13.93
C LYS A 187 4.66 -3.64 13.90
N PRO A 188 3.57 -2.96 13.49
CA PRO A 188 2.24 -3.56 13.43
C PRO A 188 2.12 -4.69 12.39
N CYS A 189 1.21 -5.61 12.69
CA CYS A 189 0.75 -6.67 11.79
C CYS A 189 -0.72 -6.39 11.45
N LEU A 190 -1.00 -6.07 10.19
CA LEU A 190 -2.30 -5.71 9.67
C LEU A 190 -2.95 -6.91 8.99
N THR A 191 -4.28 -6.98 9.02
CA THR A 191 -5.08 -7.94 8.25
C THR A 191 -6.35 -7.23 7.81
N PRO A 192 -6.67 -7.21 6.50
CA PRO A 192 -7.88 -6.56 6.03
C PRO A 192 -9.09 -7.40 6.45
N MET A 193 -10.21 -6.74 6.71
CA MET A 193 -11.49 -7.38 6.96
C MET A 193 -12.56 -6.66 6.15
N GLN A 194 -13.50 -7.42 5.60
CA GLN A 194 -14.66 -6.81 4.96
C GLN A 194 -15.70 -6.47 6.03
N LEU A 195 -16.14 -5.22 6.01
CA LEU A 195 -17.23 -4.71 6.82
C LEU A 195 -18.37 -4.32 5.88
N ASP A 196 -19.53 -4.94 6.09
CA ASP A 196 -20.76 -4.55 5.40
C ASP A 196 -21.46 -3.52 6.30
N LEU A 197 -21.44 -2.25 5.89
CA LEU A 197 -22.08 -1.17 6.63
C LEU A 197 -23.58 -1.12 6.31
N THR A 198 -24.40 -0.93 7.34
CA THR A 198 -25.85 -0.75 7.22
C THR A 198 -26.18 0.70 7.54
N GLY A 199 -27.26 1.23 6.96
CA GLY A 199 -27.72 2.59 7.24
C GLY A 199 -28.23 2.78 8.66
N ASP A 200 -28.53 1.68 9.36
CA ASP A 200 -28.98 1.68 10.76
C ASP A 200 -27.88 1.09 11.67
N PRO A 201 -27.25 1.90 12.54
CA PRO A 201 -26.20 1.46 13.46
C PRO A 201 -26.67 0.51 14.57
N SER A 202 -27.98 0.25 14.66
CA SER A 202 -28.58 -0.74 15.56
C SER A 202 -28.78 -2.12 14.90
N THR A 203 -28.55 -2.23 13.59
CA THR A 203 -28.68 -3.49 12.86
C THR A 203 -27.75 -4.56 13.44
N ALA A 204 -28.32 -5.68 13.87
CA ALA A 204 -27.54 -6.82 14.34
C ALA A 204 -26.67 -7.36 13.21
N ALA A 205 -25.40 -7.60 13.49
CA ALA A 205 -24.50 -8.15 12.49
C ALA A 205 -24.95 -9.56 12.06
N PRO A 206 -25.06 -9.84 10.74
CA PRO A 206 -25.38 -11.18 10.29
C PRO A 206 -24.24 -12.16 10.63
N PRO A 207 -24.52 -13.47 10.75
CA PRO A 207 -23.47 -14.47 10.94
C PRO A 207 -22.48 -14.43 9.78
N THR A 208 -21.22 -14.14 10.08
CA THR A 208 -20.18 -13.90 9.08
C THR A 208 -19.50 -15.20 8.64
N GLY A 209 -19.28 -15.36 7.33
CA GLY A 209 -18.27 -16.28 6.80
C GLY A 209 -16.84 -15.80 7.10
N SER A 210 -15.85 -16.69 7.01
CA SER A 210 -14.44 -16.37 7.31
C SER A 210 -13.95 -15.11 6.58
N GLY A 211 -13.47 -14.10 7.33
CA GLY A 211 -12.93 -12.85 6.78
C GLY A 211 -13.89 -11.65 6.78
N ARG A 212 -15.11 -11.80 7.28
CA ARG A 212 -16.04 -10.69 7.57
C ARG A 212 -16.09 -10.44 9.08
N ALA A 213 -16.05 -9.18 9.47
CA ALA A 213 -16.29 -8.76 10.85
C ALA A 213 -17.73 -8.24 10.99
N PRO A 214 -18.36 -8.39 12.17
CA PRO A 214 -19.67 -7.79 12.42
C PRO A 214 -19.61 -6.27 12.24
N ALA A 215 -20.70 -5.66 11.76
CA ALA A 215 -20.80 -4.20 11.62
C ALA A 215 -20.52 -3.52 12.98
N THR A 216 -19.57 -2.60 13.01
CA THR A 216 -19.21 -1.85 14.23
C THR A 216 -19.52 -0.37 14.02
N ARG A 217 -19.98 0.30 15.09
CA ARG A 217 -20.32 1.73 15.11
C ARG A 217 -19.09 2.61 14.83
N LEU A 218 -19.29 3.70 14.07
CA LEU A 218 -18.34 4.82 13.90
C LEU A 218 -18.60 5.95 14.91
#